data_AF-A0A140E4S8-F1
#
_entry.id   AF-A0A140E4S8-F1
#
_cell.length_a   1.000
_cell.length_b   1.000
_cell.length_c   1.000
_cell.angle_alpha   90.00
_cell.angle_beta   90.00
_cell.angle_gamma   90.00
#
_symmetry.space_group_name_H-M   'P 1'
#
loop_
_entity.id
_entity.type
_entity.pdbx_description
1 polymer ?
#
loop_
_entity_poly.entity_id
_entity_poly.type
_entity_poly.pdbx_seq_one_letter_code
_entity_poly.pdbx_strand_id
1 'polypeptide(L)'
;MLFKRPTSSYWYYKFTVKGKVVYRSTGTSDKEKAQEIADKTKAATHDVIKLGNKQRYLWQDAVLKWVSDSEKRSIDTDKYHLKWLRTYLDGVYLDDINEDLIEKIIKAKLKVAGKTRVNRTTELIRSILNKAMKEWKWIDATPHIRRFKEGNHRLRWLTQEEAARLIEELPEHTKAMALFTLATGLRESNVTHLEWTQVDMQRKIAWIHADQAKAGKVIRVPLNQDAIDILVGQIGKHQTRVFTYCGRPVDKVGTHYWREALKRADIENFTWHGLRHTWASWHVQAGTPLNVLQELGGWSSYDMVLRYAHLAPDHLSDYANNVSLKSMRPSASSPMLRLLSA
;
A
#
# COMPACT_ATOMS: atom_id res chain seq x y z
N MET A 1 22.59 21.92 50.75
CA MET A 1 23.09 22.48 52.01
C MET A 1 23.83 21.37 52.76
N LEU A 2 25.11 21.59 53.10
CA LEU A 2 25.94 20.66 53.85
C LEU A 2 25.92 21.06 55.34
N PHE A 3 25.76 20.12 56.27
CA PHE A 3 25.75 20.40 57.70
C PHE A 3 26.13 19.17 58.54
N LYS A 4 26.48 19.39 59.81
CA LYS A 4 26.89 18.34 60.75
C LYS A 4 25.84 18.16 61.83
N ARG A 5 25.61 16.91 62.27
CA ARG A 5 24.70 16.60 63.38
C ARG A 5 25.48 16.60 64.71
N PRO A 6 24.85 16.98 65.84
CA PRO A 6 25.48 16.89 67.16
C PRO A 6 25.89 15.46 67.54
N THR A 7 25.19 14.44 67.02
CA THR A 7 25.34 13.02 67.39
C THR A 7 26.17 12.19 66.40
N SER A 8 26.77 12.80 65.37
CA SER A 8 27.49 12.06 64.31
C SER A 8 28.74 12.80 63.85
N SER A 9 29.86 12.06 63.71
CA SER A 9 31.13 12.60 63.22
C SER A 9 31.12 12.92 61.71
N TYR A 10 30.18 12.36 60.95
CA TYR A 10 30.02 12.56 59.51
C TYR A 10 29.22 13.81 59.12
N TRP A 11 29.56 14.38 57.96
CA TRP A 11 28.77 15.43 57.32
C TRP A 11 27.50 14.86 56.68
N TYR A 12 26.46 15.67 56.59
CA TYR A 12 25.19 15.35 55.93
C TYR A 12 24.89 16.41 54.88
N TYR A 13 24.15 16.03 53.85
CA TYR A 13 23.58 16.97 52.90
C TYR A 13 22.05 16.87 52.85
N LYS A 14 21.44 18.03 52.62
CA LYS A 14 20.03 18.17 52.28
C LYS A 14 19.90 19.04 51.04
N PHE A 15 19.20 18.55 50.03
CA PHE A 15 18.79 19.36 48.90
C PHE A 15 17.44 18.90 48.38
N THR A 16 16.72 19.81 47.74
CA THR A 16 15.40 19.56 47.17
C THR A 16 15.52 19.58 45.65
N VAL A 17 15.02 18.54 44.98
CA VAL A 17 14.91 18.51 43.51
C VAL A 17 13.45 18.20 43.15
N LYS A 18 12.81 19.11 42.39
CA LYS A 18 11.39 19.02 41.97
C LYS A 18 10.43 18.60 43.11
N GLY A 19 10.57 19.21 44.29
CA GLY A 19 9.67 18.97 45.43
C GLY A 19 10.00 17.74 46.29
N LYS A 20 10.93 16.86 45.89
CA LYS A 20 11.41 15.75 46.74
C LYS A 20 12.69 16.16 47.47
N VAL A 21 12.69 15.98 48.80
CA VAL A 21 13.83 16.28 49.66
C VAL A 21 14.72 15.04 49.77
N VAL A 22 15.97 15.15 49.33
CA VAL A 22 16.99 14.11 49.51
C VAL A 22 17.82 14.47 50.73
N TYR A 23 17.92 13.51 51.65
CA TYR A 23 18.60 13.69 52.91
C TYR A 23 19.45 12.46 53.26
N ARG A 24 20.79 12.60 53.25
CA ARG A 24 21.72 11.48 53.51
C ARG A 24 23.03 11.96 54.18
N SER A 25 23.71 11.02 54.83
CA SER A 25 25.09 11.18 55.33
C SER A 25 26.07 11.06 54.16
N THR A 26 27.17 11.80 54.20
CA THR A 26 28.30 11.65 53.27
C THR A 26 29.26 10.53 53.69
N GLY A 27 29.11 9.99 54.91
CA GLY A 27 29.99 8.93 55.43
C GLY A 27 31.43 9.36 55.69
N THR A 28 31.73 10.66 55.61
CA THR A 28 33.08 11.21 55.85
C THR A 28 33.02 12.41 56.79
N SER A 29 34.04 12.56 57.64
CA SER A 29 34.24 13.69 58.54
C SER A 29 34.99 14.85 57.88
N ASP A 30 35.58 14.60 56.71
CA ASP A 30 36.29 15.59 55.89
C ASP A 30 35.30 16.43 55.08
N LYS A 31 35.40 17.76 55.22
CA LYS A 31 34.45 18.73 54.64
C LYS A 31 34.57 18.81 53.12
N GLU A 32 35.78 18.72 52.56
CA GLU A 32 35.98 18.84 51.11
C GLU A 32 35.45 17.60 50.39
N LYS A 33 35.79 16.41 50.89
CA LYS A 33 35.25 15.13 50.37
C LYS A 33 33.73 15.05 50.55
N ALA A 34 33.20 15.58 51.65
CA ALA A 34 31.75 15.64 51.87
C ALA A 34 31.04 16.52 50.83
N GLN A 35 31.67 17.63 50.43
CA GLN A 35 31.13 18.53 49.40
C GLN A 35 31.15 17.85 48.03
N GLU A 36 32.25 17.19 47.65
CA GLU A 36 32.35 16.46 46.38
C GLU A 36 31.33 15.32 46.27
N ILE A 37 31.12 14.55 47.35
CA ILE A 37 30.09 13.49 47.42
C ILE A 37 28.67 14.09 47.28
N ALA A 38 28.41 15.22 47.94
CA ALA A 38 27.12 15.89 47.86
C ALA A 38 26.86 16.42 46.44
N ASP A 39 27.86 17.00 45.77
CA ASP A 39 27.73 17.54 44.42
C ASP A 39 27.58 16.43 43.37
N LYS A 40 28.36 15.34 43.46
CA LYS A 40 28.17 14.14 42.61
C LYS A 40 26.79 13.54 42.78
N THR A 41 26.31 13.42 44.03
CA THR A 41 24.98 12.87 44.29
C THR A 41 23.87 13.80 43.78
N LYS A 42 24.05 15.11 43.92
CA LYS A 42 23.11 16.10 43.39
C LYS A 42 23.04 16.05 41.86
N ALA A 43 24.17 15.94 41.17
CA ALA A 43 24.23 15.77 39.72
C ALA A 43 23.54 14.47 39.27
N ALA A 44 23.89 13.33 39.86
CA ALA A 44 23.25 12.04 39.54
C ALA A 44 21.73 12.05 39.82
N THR A 45 21.29 12.67 40.91
CA THR A 45 19.86 12.80 41.23
C THR A 45 19.15 13.73 40.24
N HIS A 46 19.82 14.80 39.80
CA HIS A 46 19.29 15.73 38.80
C HIS A 46 19.19 15.06 37.42
N ASP A 47 20.14 14.19 37.05
CA ASP A 47 20.12 13.42 35.80
C ASP A 47 19.04 12.34 35.82
N VAL A 48 18.89 11.59 36.91
CA VAL A 48 17.81 10.59 37.07
C VAL A 48 16.42 11.26 37.04
N ILE A 49 16.28 12.46 37.60
CA ILE A 49 15.01 13.23 37.61
C ILE A 49 14.77 13.99 36.28
N LYS A 50 15.83 14.32 35.52
CA LYS A 50 15.73 14.84 34.14
C LYS A 50 15.35 13.75 33.15
N LEU A 51 15.93 12.55 33.28
CA LEU A 51 15.60 11.38 32.47
C LEU A 51 14.19 10.85 32.78
N GLY A 52 13.68 11.15 33.98
CA GLY A 52 12.35 10.79 34.41
C GLY A 52 12.23 9.29 34.63
N ASN A 53 11.42 8.87 35.60
CA ASN A 53 10.78 7.57 35.48
C ASN A 53 9.83 7.66 34.28
N LYS A 54 10.35 7.56 33.05
CA LYS A 54 9.49 7.33 31.89
C LYS A 54 8.88 5.96 32.09
N GLN A 55 7.57 5.94 32.21
CA GLN A 55 6.79 4.72 32.18
C GLN A 55 7.25 3.93 30.94
N ARG A 56 7.80 2.73 31.16
CA ARG A 56 8.17 1.84 30.06
C ARG A 56 6.90 1.13 29.61
N TYR A 57 6.71 1.07 28.30
CA TYR A 57 5.54 0.43 27.69
C TYR A 57 5.96 -0.84 26.97
N LEU A 58 5.12 -1.86 27.03
CA LEU A 58 5.35 -3.11 26.32
C LEU A 58 4.88 -3.00 24.86
N TRP A 59 5.46 -3.84 24.01
CA TRP A 59 5.01 -3.99 22.63
C TRP A 59 3.53 -4.34 22.52
N GLN A 60 2.97 -5.20 23.40
CA GLN A 60 1.56 -5.57 23.30
C GLN A 60 0.63 -4.39 23.59
N ASP A 61 0.99 -3.53 24.55
CA ASP A 61 0.22 -2.30 24.85
C ASP A 61 0.20 -1.37 23.65
N ALA A 62 1.35 -1.25 22.97
CA ALA A 62 1.47 -0.46 21.74
C ALA A 62 0.62 -1.04 20.61
N VAL A 63 0.59 -2.37 20.47
CA VAL A 63 -0.26 -3.05 19.46
C VAL A 63 -1.74 -2.82 19.76
N LEU A 64 -2.19 -2.97 21.02
CA LEU A 64 -3.58 -2.76 21.39
C LEU A 64 -4.02 -1.32 21.13
N LYS A 65 -3.19 -0.35 21.51
CA LYS A 65 -3.45 1.06 21.24
C LYS A 65 -3.42 1.36 19.75
N TRP A 66 -2.47 0.80 18.99
CA TRP A 66 -2.40 0.96 17.54
C TRP A 66 -3.65 0.44 16.84
N VAL A 67 -4.18 -0.71 17.27
CA VAL A 67 -5.42 -1.29 16.73
C VAL A 67 -6.62 -0.39 17.06
N SER A 68 -6.70 0.12 18.29
CA SER A 68 -7.77 1.04 18.72
C SER A 68 -7.75 2.36 17.95
N ASP A 69 -6.55 2.91 17.69
CA ASP A 69 -6.36 4.18 16.99
C ASP A 69 -6.37 4.00 15.45
N SER A 70 -6.58 2.77 14.95
CA SER A 70 -6.50 2.46 13.52
C SER A 70 -7.80 2.81 12.81
N GLU A 71 -7.74 3.81 11.92
CA GLU A 71 -8.84 4.16 11.00
C GLU A 71 -8.84 3.29 9.73
N LYS A 72 -8.04 2.23 9.68
CA LYS A 72 -7.95 1.36 8.50
C LYS A 72 -9.26 0.60 8.30
N ARG A 73 -9.70 0.56 7.04
CA ARG A 73 -10.88 -0.21 6.62
C ARG A 73 -10.80 -1.72 6.91
N SER A 74 -9.60 -2.29 6.86
CA SER A 74 -9.33 -3.66 7.31
C SER A 74 -7.94 -3.76 7.90
N ILE A 75 -7.83 -4.54 8.96
CA ILE A 75 -6.59 -4.86 9.68
C ILE A 75 -6.27 -6.35 9.64
N ASP A 76 -6.95 -7.16 8.81
CA ASP A 76 -6.81 -8.62 8.87
C ASP A 76 -5.44 -9.11 8.39
N THR A 77 -4.89 -8.44 7.37
CA THR A 77 -3.50 -8.69 6.96
C THR A 77 -2.53 -8.26 8.06
N ASP A 78 -2.79 -7.14 8.74
CA ASP A 78 -1.96 -6.67 9.85
C ASP A 78 -1.99 -7.68 11.02
N LYS A 79 -3.17 -8.21 11.38
CA LYS A 79 -3.32 -9.27 12.40
C LYS A 79 -2.47 -10.49 12.09
N TYR A 80 -2.43 -10.92 10.82
CA TYR A 80 -1.57 -12.04 10.40
C TYR A 80 -0.08 -11.76 10.69
N HIS A 81 0.40 -10.55 10.37
CA HIS A 81 1.78 -10.15 10.66
C HIS A 81 2.03 -9.99 12.17
N LEU A 82 1.11 -9.40 12.92
CA LEU A 82 1.19 -9.25 14.38
C LEU A 82 1.26 -10.60 15.08
N LYS A 83 0.44 -11.57 14.67
CA LYS A 83 0.47 -12.93 15.23
C LYS A 83 1.84 -13.56 15.07
N TRP A 84 2.48 -13.40 13.91
CA TRP A 84 3.84 -13.89 13.69
C TRP A 84 4.88 -13.10 14.51
N LEU A 85 4.71 -11.78 14.66
CA LEU A 85 5.64 -10.93 15.43
C LEU A 85 5.64 -11.22 16.94
N ARG A 86 4.56 -11.79 17.49
CA ARG A 86 4.51 -12.22 18.89
C ARG A 86 5.64 -13.19 19.25
N THR A 87 6.15 -14.00 18.32
CA THR A 87 7.26 -14.92 18.65
C THR A 87 8.58 -14.20 18.97
N TYR A 88 8.68 -12.90 18.72
CA TYR A 88 9.90 -12.11 18.94
C TYR A 88 9.70 -10.88 19.82
N LEU A 89 8.50 -10.28 19.83
CA LEU A 89 8.24 -9.00 20.49
C LEU A 89 7.30 -9.11 21.69
N ASP A 90 6.76 -10.29 21.99
CA ASP A 90 5.92 -10.48 23.17
C ASP A 90 6.77 -10.33 24.44
N GLY A 91 6.34 -9.46 25.36
CA GLY A 91 7.06 -9.14 26.61
C GLY A 91 8.25 -8.19 26.45
N VAL A 92 8.51 -7.71 25.22
CA VAL A 92 9.60 -6.76 24.95
C VAL A 92 9.11 -5.33 25.19
N TYR A 93 9.91 -4.53 25.92
CA TYR A 93 9.66 -3.10 26.07
C TYR A 93 10.00 -2.36 24.78
N LEU A 94 9.24 -1.31 24.46
CA LEU A 94 9.46 -0.53 23.24
C LEU A 94 10.88 0.05 23.14
N ASP A 95 11.46 0.49 24.25
CA ASP A 95 12.82 1.05 24.31
C ASP A 95 13.91 0.00 24.05
N ASP A 96 13.60 -1.29 24.23
CA ASP A 96 14.53 -2.39 23.98
C ASP A 96 14.48 -2.87 22.51
N ILE A 97 13.57 -2.33 21.70
CA ILE A 97 13.46 -2.65 20.27
C ILE A 97 14.52 -1.85 19.50
N ASN A 98 15.71 -2.43 19.37
CA ASN A 98 16.84 -1.87 18.65
C ASN A 98 17.02 -2.47 17.24
N GLU A 99 18.01 -1.97 16.51
CA GLU A 99 18.30 -2.41 15.14
C GLU A 99 18.70 -3.88 15.06
N ASP A 100 19.42 -4.41 16.06
CA ASP A 100 19.83 -5.82 16.12
C ASP A 100 18.63 -6.76 16.25
N LEU A 101 17.66 -6.43 17.11
CA LEU A 101 16.43 -7.21 17.26
C LEU A 101 15.61 -7.18 15.96
N ILE A 102 15.52 -6.03 15.31
CA ILE A 102 14.82 -5.91 14.03
C ILE A 102 15.52 -6.72 12.94
N GLU A 103 16.85 -6.70 12.87
CA GLU A 103 17.60 -7.49 11.91
C GLU A 103 17.46 -8.99 12.17
N LYS A 104 17.39 -9.43 13.44
CA LYS A 104 17.05 -10.81 13.81
C LYS A 104 15.66 -11.19 13.30
N ILE A 105 14.67 -10.32 13.46
CA ILE A 105 13.30 -10.53 12.95
C ILE A 105 13.29 -10.61 11.41
N ILE A 106 14.02 -9.72 10.73
CA ILE A 106 14.16 -9.71 9.27
C ILE A 106 14.75 -11.03 8.77
N LYS A 107 15.88 -11.47 9.35
CA LYS A 107 16.53 -12.74 9.01
C LYS A 107 15.60 -13.93 9.22
N ALA A 108 14.86 -13.96 10.33
CA ALA A 108 13.89 -15.01 10.57
C ALA A 108 12.74 -15.00 9.55
N LYS A 109 12.22 -13.82 9.20
CA LYS A 109 11.12 -13.71 8.24
C LYS A 109 11.56 -14.09 6.82
N LEU A 110 12.79 -13.77 6.43
CA LEU A 110 13.36 -14.15 5.13
C LEU A 110 13.44 -15.67 4.94
N LYS A 111 13.61 -16.45 6.02
CA LYS A 111 13.61 -17.93 5.94
C LYS A 111 12.24 -18.51 5.57
N VAL A 112 11.16 -17.79 5.81
CA VAL A 112 9.78 -18.28 5.63
C VAL A 112 8.97 -17.49 4.60
N ALA A 113 9.49 -16.38 4.11
CA ALA A 113 8.75 -15.47 3.24
C ALA A 113 9.66 -14.64 2.34
N GLY A 114 9.15 -14.31 1.14
CA GLY A 114 9.85 -13.43 0.20
C GLY A 114 9.93 -11.97 0.69
N LYS A 115 10.85 -11.21 0.10
CA LYS A 115 11.19 -9.81 0.44
C LYS A 115 9.97 -8.88 0.60
N THR A 116 8.96 -9.00 -0.26
CA THR A 116 7.74 -8.18 -0.17
C THR A 116 6.99 -8.41 1.14
N ARG A 117 6.83 -9.66 1.59
CA ARG A 117 6.14 -9.95 2.86
C ARG A 117 6.98 -9.53 4.07
N VAL A 118 8.32 -9.58 3.94
CA VAL A 118 9.24 -9.04 4.96
C VAL A 118 9.03 -7.54 5.08
N ASN A 119 9.06 -6.79 3.98
CA ASN A 119 8.77 -5.35 3.96
C ASN A 119 7.41 -5.04 4.61
N ARG A 120 6.35 -5.80 4.31
CA ARG A 120 5.03 -5.60 4.93
C ARG A 120 5.06 -5.82 6.44
N THR A 121 5.77 -6.84 6.90
CA THR A 121 5.91 -7.14 8.34
C THR A 121 6.67 -6.02 9.05
N THR A 122 7.78 -5.55 8.47
CA THR A 122 8.61 -4.51 9.08
C THR A 122 7.99 -3.12 8.98
N GLU A 123 7.17 -2.85 7.97
CA GLU A 123 6.37 -1.62 7.88
C GLU A 123 5.36 -1.53 9.03
N LEU A 124 4.80 -2.67 9.47
CA LEU A 124 3.91 -2.69 10.62
C LEU A 124 4.64 -2.36 11.92
N ILE A 125 5.85 -2.91 12.10
CA ILE A 125 6.74 -2.52 13.20
C ILE A 125 6.99 -1.01 13.17
N ARG A 126 7.41 -0.50 12.00
CA ARG A 126 7.68 0.93 11.81
C ARG A 126 6.46 1.79 12.14
N SER A 127 5.27 1.38 11.69
CA SER A 127 4.02 2.12 11.91
C SER A 127 3.69 2.23 13.40
N ILE A 128 3.81 1.12 14.15
CA ILE A 128 3.54 1.09 15.59
C ILE A 128 4.56 1.95 16.35
N LEU A 129 5.85 1.76 16.08
CA LEU A 129 6.92 2.53 16.73
C LEU A 129 6.82 4.04 16.42
N ASN A 130 6.46 4.39 15.19
CA ASN A 130 6.24 5.80 14.83
C ASN A 130 5.06 6.42 15.57
N LYS A 131 3.94 5.70 15.75
CA LYS A 131 2.82 6.20 16.58
C LYS A 131 3.25 6.35 18.04
N ALA A 132 3.96 5.35 18.59
CA ALA A 132 4.48 5.40 19.94
C ALA A 132 5.40 6.61 20.18
N MET A 133 6.26 6.93 19.21
CA MET A 133 7.16 8.08 19.29
C MET A 133 6.44 9.42 19.03
N LYS A 134 5.70 9.53 17.94
CA LYS A 134 5.20 10.81 17.43
C LYS A 134 3.91 11.25 18.11
N GLU A 135 2.97 10.34 18.31
CA GLU A 135 1.63 10.64 18.82
C GLU A 135 1.54 10.39 20.32
N TRP A 136 1.97 9.21 20.78
CA TRP A 136 1.77 8.81 22.18
C TRP A 136 2.88 9.28 23.12
N LYS A 137 4.03 9.69 22.56
CA LYS A 137 5.24 10.11 23.30
C LYS A 137 5.73 9.05 24.31
N TRP A 138 5.57 7.77 23.97
CA TRP A 138 5.98 6.63 24.80
C TRP A 138 7.47 6.32 24.68
N ILE A 139 8.06 6.64 23.54
CA ILE A 139 9.50 6.46 23.24
C ILE A 139 10.05 7.72 22.57
N ASP A 140 11.35 7.94 22.67
CA ASP A 140 12.00 9.15 22.13
C ASP A 140 12.56 8.98 20.72
N ALA A 141 12.87 7.74 20.33
CA ALA A 141 13.49 7.43 19.05
C ALA A 141 12.96 6.10 18.51
N THR A 142 13.06 5.94 17.19
CA THR A 142 12.77 4.67 16.52
C THR A 142 14.00 4.16 15.80
N PRO A 143 14.29 2.86 15.85
CA PRO A 143 15.41 2.25 15.13
C PRO A 143 15.26 2.40 13.62
N HIS A 144 16.37 2.44 12.89
CA HIS A 144 16.32 2.37 11.44
C HIS A 144 15.88 0.97 10.99
N ILE A 145 14.91 0.93 10.08
CA ILE A 145 14.40 -0.32 9.51
C ILE A 145 14.67 -0.29 8.02
N ARG A 146 15.63 -1.10 7.55
CA ARG A 146 15.92 -1.22 6.13
C ARG A 146 14.72 -1.77 5.36
N ARG A 147 14.60 -1.39 4.08
CA ARG A 147 13.57 -1.87 3.17
C ARG A 147 14.23 -2.56 1.98
N PHE A 148 13.73 -3.74 1.62
CA PHE A 148 14.20 -4.45 0.44
C PHE A 148 13.62 -3.81 -0.82
N LYS A 149 14.45 -3.67 -1.86
CA LYS A 149 13.96 -3.33 -3.20
C LYS A 149 13.03 -4.44 -3.69
N GLU A 150 11.81 -4.06 -4.03
CA GLU A 150 10.84 -4.95 -4.66
C GLU A 150 11.20 -5.05 -6.15
N GLY A 151 11.17 -6.27 -6.70
CA GLY A 151 11.47 -6.47 -8.12
C GLY A 151 10.39 -5.84 -9.00
N ASN A 152 10.78 -5.29 -10.14
CA ASN A 152 9.82 -4.97 -11.19
C ASN A 152 9.30 -6.29 -11.74
N HIS A 153 8.11 -6.69 -11.32
CA HIS A 153 7.40 -7.79 -11.97
C HIS A 153 7.13 -7.35 -13.41
N ARG A 154 7.62 -8.13 -14.38
CA ARG A 154 7.25 -7.92 -15.79
C ARG A 154 5.74 -7.98 -15.89
N LEU A 155 5.15 -6.96 -16.50
CA LEU A 155 3.74 -6.92 -16.77
C LEU A 155 3.41 -8.04 -17.76
N ARG A 156 2.59 -9.01 -17.36
CA ARG A 156 2.07 -10.05 -18.24
C ARG A 156 0.63 -9.70 -18.61
N TRP A 157 0.34 -9.67 -19.91
CA TRP A 157 -0.98 -9.53 -20.50
C TRP A 157 -1.17 -10.60 -21.58
N LEU A 158 -2.42 -10.92 -21.94
CA LEU A 158 -2.71 -11.93 -22.97
C LEU A 158 -2.74 -11.31 -24.38
N THR A 159 -2.30 -12.09 -25.37
CA THR A 159 -2.69 -11.81 -26.78
C THR A 159 -4.16 -12.14 -27.00
N GLN A 160 -4.72 -11.72 -28.14
CA GLN A 160 -6.11 -12.04 -28.49
C GLN A 160 -6.32 -13.55 -28.63
N GLU A 161 -5.34 -14.25 -29.21
CA GLU A 161 -5.36 -15.70 -29.40
C GLU A 161 -5.26 -16.45 -28.07
N GLU A 162 -4.39 -15.99 -27.14
CA GLU A 162 -4.32 -16.54 -25.79
C GLU A 162 -5.62 -16.33 -25.02
N ALA A 163 -6.21 -15.15 -25.12
CA ALA A 163 -7.49 -14.85 -24.50
C ALA A 163 -8.59 -15.77 -25.06
N ALA A 164 -8.67 -15.95 -26.37
CA ALA A 164 -9.64 -16.84 -27.01
C ALA A 164 -9.53 -18.29 -26.48
N ARG A 165 -8.32 -18.87 -26.49
CA ARG A 165 -8.07 -20.22 -25.94
C ARG A 165 -8.46 -20.32 -24.46
N LEU A 166 -8.11 -19.32 -23.65
CA LEU A 166 -8.48 -19.31 -22.25
C LEU A 166 -10.00 -19.31 -22.05
N ILE A 167 -10.71 -18.47 -22.80
CA ILE A 167 -12.17 -18.34 -22.71
C ILE A 167 -12.88 -19.63 -23.12
N GLU A 168 -12.37 -20.37 -24.11
CA GLU A 168 -12.90 -21.68 -24.50
C GLU A 168 -12.80 -22.72 -23.38
N GLU A 169 -11.71 -22.69 -22.62
CA GLU A 169 -11.43 -23.65 -21.54
C GLU A 169 -12.13 -23.35 -20.21
N LEU A 170 -12.75 -22.18 -20.07
CA LEU A 170 -13.38 -21.75 -18.82
C LEU A 170 -14.82 -22.29 -18.66
N PRO A 171 -15.20 -22.76 -17.46
CA PRO A 171 -16.59 -23.06 -17.14
C PRO A 171 -17.48 -21.82 -17.25
N GLU A 172 -18.75 -21.99 -17.61
CA GLU A 172 -19.69 -20.90 -17.93
C GLU A 172 -19.71 -19.74 -16.92
N HIS A 173 -19.85 -20.04 -15.62
CA HIS A 173 -19.86 -19.01 -14.58
C HIS A 173 -18.56 -18.19 -14.53
N THR A 174 -17.41 -18.85 -14.74
CA THR A 174 -16.09 -18.19 -14.73
C THR A 174 -15.83 -17.47 -16.05
N LYS A 175 -16.29 -18.04 -17.16
CA LYS A 175 -16.19 -17.49 -18.51
C LYS A 175 -16.87 -16.13 -18.61
N ALA A 176 -18.12 -16.02 -18.14
CA ALA A 176 -18.85 -14.75 -18.14
C ALA A 176 -18.13 -13.66 -17.32
N MET A 177 -17.62 -14.00 -16.14
CA MET A 177 -16.84 -13.05 -15.33
C MET A 177 -15.51 -12.65 -15.98
N ALA A 178 -14.82 -13.59 -16.64
CA ALA A 178 -13.55 -13.32 -17.31
C ALA A 178 -13.74 -12.39 -18.52
N LEU A 179 -14.73 -12.68 -19.36
CA LEU A 179 -15.12 -11.82 -20.49
C LEU A 179 -15.52 -10.42 -20.01
N PHE A 180 -16.34 -10.34 -18.95
CA PHE A 180 -16.73 -9.05 -18.40
C PHE A 180 -15.55 -8.27 -17.84
N THR A 181 -14.58 -8.96 -17.23
CA THR A 181 -13.32 -8.35 -16.76
C THR A 181 -12.48 -7.84 -17.93
N LEU A 182 -12.39 -8.59 -19.04
CA LEU A 182 -11.68 -8.16 -20.25
C LEU A 182 -12.35 -7.00 -20.96
N ALA A 183 -13.67 -6.86 -20.86
CA ALA A 183 -14.41 -5.75 -21.47
C ALA A 183 -14.35 -4.45 -20.65
N THR A 184 -14.26 -4.56 -19.31
CA THR A 184 -14.42 -3.41 -18.41
C THR A 184 -13.17 -3.04 -17.60
N GLY A 185 -12.19 -3.94 -17.51
CA GLY A 185 -11.01 -3.76 -16.67
C GLY A 185 -11.31 -3.74 -15.17
N LEU A 186 -12.51 -4.13 -14.72
CA LEU A 186 -12.89 -4.09 -13.31
C LEU A 186 -12.00 -5.00 -12.44
N ARG A 187 -11.85 -4.65 -11.16
CA ARG A 187 -11.14 -5.51 -10.20
C ARG A 187 -11.96 -6.76 -9.92
N GLU A 188 -11.28 -7.86 -9.59
CA GLU A 188 -11.90 -9.15 -9.21
C GLU A 188 -13.10 -8.95 -8.28
N SER A 189 -12.89 -8.30 -7.13
CA SER A 189 -13.96 -8.07 -6.15
C SER A 189 -15.15 -7.27 -6.69
N ASN A 190 -14.92 -6.37 -7.64
CA ASN A 190 -15.98 -5.54 -8.23
C ASN A 190 -16.82 -6.33 -9.23
N VAL A 191 -16.22 -7.32 -9.90
CA VAL A 191 -16.94 -8.24 -10.79
C VAL A 191 -17.70 -9.26 -9.96
N THR A 192 -17.02 -9.91 -9.02
CA THR A 192 -17.60 -11.02 -8.25
C THR A 192 -18.74 -10.59 -7.33
N HIS A 193 -18.72 -9.35 -6.85
CA HIS A 193 -19.77 -8.76 -6.02
C HIS A 193 -20.69 -7.80 -6.78
N LEU A 194 -20.67 -7.77 -8.12
CA LEU A 194 -21.53 -6.85 -8.87
C LEU A 194 -23.02 -7.15 -8.62
N GLU A 195 -23.80 -6.13 -8.25
CA GLU A 195 -25.25 -6.21 -8.08
C GLU A 195 -26.00 -5.54 -9.24
N TRP A 196 -27.20 -6.01 -9.53
CA TRP A 196 -28.06 -5.43 -10.57
C TRP A 196 -28.42 -3.96 -10.28
N THR A 197 -28.52 -3.58 -9.01
CA THR A 197 -28.72 -2.19 -8.56
C THR A 197 -27.58 -1.25 -8.96
N GLN A 198 -26.41 -1.80 -9.28
CA GLN A 198 -25.22 -1.06 -9.70
C GLN A 198 -25.10 -0.93 -11.22
N VAL A 199 -26.01 -1.53 -11.99
CA VAL A 199 -25.95 -1.59 -13.45
C VAL A 199 -27.13 -0.85 -14.05
N ASP A 200 -26.84 0.16 -14.86
CA ASP A 200 -27.81 0.85 -15.70
C ASP A 200 -27.61 0.42 -17.15
N MET A 201 -28.42 -0.54 -17.60
CA MET A 201 -28.34 -1.11 -18.96
C MET A 201 -28.74 -0.09 -20.04
N GLN A 202 -29.62 0.86 -19.74
CA GLN A 202 -30.05 1.89 -20.70
C GLN A 202 -28.95 2.91 -20.94
N ARG A 203 -28.33 3.39 -19.85
CA ARG A 203 -27.22 4.34 -19.94
C ARG A 203 -25.88 3.67 -20.25
N LYS A 204 -25.83 2.33 -20.26
CA LYS A 204 -24.63 1.50 -20.41
C LYS A 204 -23.53 1.89 -19.41
N ILE A 205 -23.89 1.98 -18.13
CA ILE A 205 -22.96 2.36 -17.05
C ILE A 205 -23.09 1.38 -15.88
N ALA A 206 -21.95 0.97 -15.32
CA ALA A 206 -21.87 0.33 -14.02
C ALA A 206 -21.26 1.27 -12.97
N TRP A 207 -21.73 1.17 -11.72
CA TRP A 207 -21.32 2.01 -10.61
C TRP A 207 -20.61 1.19 -9.54
N ILE A 208 -19.34 1.50 -9.27
CA ILE A 208 -18.65 0.95 -8.10
C ILE A 208 -18.74 1.97 -6.98
N HIS A 209 -19.44 1.61 -5.90
CA HIS A 209 -19.59 2.49 -4.74
C HIS A 209 -18.24 2.81 -4.09
N ALA A 210 -18.18 3.95 -3.41
CA ALA A 210 -16.94 4.47 -2.82
C ALA A 210 -16.34 3.51 -1.80
N ASP A 211 -17.19 2.84 -1.02
CA ASP A 211 -16.77 1.77 -0.14
C ASP A 211 -16.20 0.62 -0.98
N GLN A 212 -16.82 0.15 -2.05
CA GLN A 212 -16.27 -0.94 -2.86
C GLN A 212 -15.01 -0.56 -3.67
N ALA A 213 -14.73 0.73 -3.84
CA ALA A 213 -13.54 1.22 -4.54
C ALA A 213 -12.32 1.32 -3.62
N LYS A 214 -11.19 0.74 -4.05
CA LYS A 214 -9.90 0.82 -3.33
C LYS A 214 -9.43 2.26 -3.04
N ALA A 215 -9.88 3.23 -3.86
CA ALA A 215 -9.52 4.64 -3.73
C ALA A 215 -10.56 5.47 -2.95
N GLY A 216 -11.63 4.86 -2.43
CA GLY A 216 -12.65 5.57 -1.65
C GLY A 216 -13.53 6.53 -2.47
N LYS A 217 -13.56 6.39 -3.80
CA LYS A 217 -14.32 7.25 -4.71
C LYS A 217 -15.24 6.42 -5.57
N VAL A 218 -16.44 6.92 -5.84
CA VAL A 218 -17.37 6.28 -6.78
C VAL A 218 -16.71 6.22 -8.16
N ILE A 219 -16.68 5.04 -8.76
CA ILE A 219 -16.14 4.85 -10.12
C ILE A 219 -17.33 4.56 -11.03
N ARG A 220 -17.49 5.40 -12.08
CA ARG A 220 -18.41 5.15 -13.18
C ARG A 220 -17.66 4.39 -14.25
N VAL A 221 -18.13 3.21 -14.61
CA VAL A 221 -17.53 2.38 -15.65
C VAL A 221 -18.47 2.34 -16.85
N PRO A 222 -18.13 3.01 -17.96
CA PRO A 222 -18.85 2.85 -19.22
C PRO A 222 -18.79 1.40 -19.68
N LEU A 223 -19.92 0.87 -20.14
CA LEU A 223 -20.04 -0.50 -20.62
C LEU A 223 -20.07 -0.50 -22.15
N ASN A 224 -19.13 -1.21 -22.78
CA ASN A 224 -19.18 -1.45 -24.22
C ASN A 224 -20.26 -2.48 -24.57
N GLN A 225 -20.46 -2.74 -25.87
CA GLN A 225 -21.51 -3.66 -26.31
C GLN A 225 -21.28 -5.08 -25.78
N ASP A 226 -20.04 -5.58 -25.79
CA ASP A 226 -19.72 -6.92 -25.29
C ASP A 226 -20.08 -7.07 -23.80
N ALA A 227 -19.76 -6.06 -22.98
CA ALA A 227 -20.12 -6.05 -21.56
C ALA A 227 -21.64 -6.11 -21.36
N ILE A 228 -22.41 -5.40 -22.19
CA ILE A 228 -23.87 -5.43 -22.18
C ILE A 228 -24.39 -6.81 -22.56
N ASP A 229 -23.86 -7.43 -23.62
CA ASP A 229 -24.31 -8.75 -24.07
C ASP A 229 -24.04 -9.83 -23.02
N ILE A 230 -22.89 -9.76 -22.34
CA ILE A 230 -22.56 -10.64 -21.22
C ILE A 230 -23.57 -10.47 -20.06
N LEU A 231 -23.92 -9.22 -19.74
CA LEU A 231 -24.91 -8.91 -18.70
C LEU A 231 -26.29 -9.43 -19.07
N VAL A 232 -26.73 -9.28 -20.32
CA VAL A 232 -28.00 -9.83 -20.80
C VAL A 232 -28.04 -11.35 -20.57
N GLY A 233 -26.94 -12.05 -20.88
CA GLY A 233 -26.81 -13.49 -20.62
C GLY A 233 -26.84 -13.90 -19.14
N GLN A 234 -26.74 -12.96 -18.19
CA GLN A 234 -26.88 -13.23 -16.75
C GLN A 234 -28.27 -12.92 -16.18
N ILE A 235 -29.13 -12.22 -16.92
CA ILE A 235 -30.48 -11.84 -16.45
C ILE A 235 -31.28 -13.10 -16.09
N GLY A 236 -31.98 -13.05 -14.95
CA GLY A 236 -32.82 -14.15 -14.46
C GLY A 236 -32.06 -15.27 -13.73
N LYS A 237 -30.73 -15.32 -13.78
CA LYS A 237 -29.94 -16.33 -13.05
C LYS A 237 -29.93 -16.11 -11.53
N HIS A 238 -30.03 -14.85 -11.09
CA HIS A 238 -30.09 -14.48 -9.68
C HIS A 238 -30.72 -13.08 -9.51
N GLN A 239 -31.45 -12.87 -8.41
CA GLN A 239 -32.24 -11.65 -8.17
C GLN A 239 -31.39 -10.41 -7.86
N THR A 240 -30.31 -10.56 -7.07
CA THR A 240 -29.49 -9.44 -6.60
C THR A 240 -28.13 -9.33 -7.29
N ARG A 241 -27.34 -10.41 -7.27
CA ARG A 241 -26.00 -10.49 -7.88
C ARG A 241 -26.08 -10.78 -9.37
N VAL A 242 -25.17 -10.19 -10.13
CA VAL A 242 -25.01 -10.42 -11.58
C VAL A 242 -24.34 -11.77 -11.84
N PHE A 243 -23.22 -12.04 -11.18
CA PHE A 243 -22.46 -13.27 -11.37
C PHE A 243 -22.59 -14.19 -10.15
N THR A 244 -22.96 -15.45 -10.40
CA THR A 244 -23.14 -16.47 -9.35
C THR A 244 -22.66 -17.83 -9.83
N TYR A 245 -22.42 -18.73 -8.88
CA TYR A 245 -22.17 -20.15 -9.14
C TYR A 245 -23.13 -20.98 -8.29
N CYS A 246 -23.93 -21.82 -8.94
CA CYS A 246 -24.97 -22.63 -8.27
C CYS A 246 -25.87 -21.81 -7.34
N GLY A 247 -26.28 -20.61 -7.78
CA GLY A 247 -27.15 -19.70 -7.03
C GLY A 247 -26.47 -18.99 -5.85
N ARG A 248 -25.16 -19.16 -5.65
CA ARG A 248 -24.39 -18.50 -4.59
C ARG A 248 -23.45 -17.43 -5.16
N PRO A 249 -23.19 -16.35 -4.40
CA PRO A 249 -22.15 -15.40 -4.75
C PRO A 249 -20.79 -16.10 -4.93
N VAL A 250 -20.00 -15.61 -5.87
CA VAL A 250 -18.62 -16.04 -6.05
C VAL A 250 -17.75 -15.08 -5.25
N ASP A 251 -16.91 -15.57 -4.35
CA ASP A 251 -16.00 -14.68 -3.60
C ASP A 251 -14.61 -14.60 -4.24
N LYS A 252 -14.21 -15.65 -4.97
CA LYS A 252 -12.89 -15.79 -5.58
C LYS A 252 -12.97 -16.51 -6.91
N VAL A 253 -12.18 -16.03 -7.86
CA VAL A 253 -12.15 -16.55 -9.24
C VAL A 253 -10.82 -17.22 -9.59
N GLY A 254 -9.74 -16.92 -8.86
CA GLY A 254 -8.45 -17.64 -8.94
C GLY A 254 -8.47 -19.05 -8.34
N THR A 255 -9.52 -19.82 -8.60
CA THR A 255 -9.77 -21.14 -8.00
C THR A 255 -8.98 -22.25 -8.70
N HIS A 256 -9.28 -23.51 -8.37
CA HIS A 256 -8.75 -24.67 -9.09
C HIS A 256 -9.16 -24.64 -10.58
N TYR A 257 -10.41 -24.31 -10.88
CA TYR A 257 -10.92 -24.27 -12.26
C TYR A 257 -10.16 -23.30 -13.16
N TRP A 258 -9.81 -22.14 -12.63
CA TRP A 258 -8.98 -21.15 -13.35
C TRP A 258 -7.59 -21.70 -13.69
N ARG A 259 -6.94 -22.37 -12.74
CA ARG A 259 -5.59 -22.93 -12.94
C ARG A 259 -5.60 -24.06 -13.96
N GLU A 260 -6.60 -24.92 -13.92
CA GLU A 260 -6.76 -25.99 -14.91
C GLU A 260 -7.06 -25.45 -16.31
N ALA A 261 -7.88 -24.39 -16.42
CA ALA A 261 -8.14 -23.73 -17.71
C ALA A 261 -6.88 -23.09 -18.30
N LEU A 262 -6.06 -22.41 -17.47
CA LEU A 262 -4.76 -21.89 -17.92
C LEU A 262 -3.84 -22.99 -18.43
N LYS A 263 -3.81 -24.14 -17.74
CA LYS A 263 -3.00 -25.29 -18.15
C LYS A 263 -3.45 -25.86 -19.50
N ARG A 264 -4.77 -26.00 -19.72
CA ARG A 264 -5.31 -26.48 -21.00
C ARG A 264 -5.12 -25.48 -22.14
N ALA A 265 -5.17 -24.18 -21.85
CA ALA A 265 -4.94 -23.11 -22.82
C ALA A 265 -3.46 -22.83 -23.13
N ASP A 266 -2.54 -23.54 -22.46
CA ASP A 266 -1.08 -23.37 -22.54
C ASP A 266 -0.63 -21.94 -22.16
N ILE A 267 -1.13 -21.44 -21.02
CA ILE A 267 -0.84 -20.09 -20.51
C ILE A 267 -0.13 -20.18 -19.16
N GLU A 268 1.13 -19.78 -19.15
CA GLU A 268 1.95 -19.75 -17.94
C GLU A 268 1.99 -18.37 -17.26
N ASN A 269 2.28 -18.37 -15.96
CA ASN A 269 2.56 -17.17 -15.15
C ASN A 269 1.46 -16.10 -15.19
N PHE A 270 0.20 -16.51 -15.35
CA PHE A 270 -0.95 -15.62 -15.43
C PHE A 270 -1.91 -15.79 -14.25
N THR A 271 -2.52 -14.69 -13.82
CA THR A 271 -3.50 -14.67 -12.73
C THR A 271 -4.75 -13.92 -13.17
N TRP A 272 -5.85 -14.02 -12.43
CA TRP A 272 -7.07 -13.26 -12.75
C TRP A 272 -6.81 -11.75 -12.89
N HIS A 273 -5.97 -11.18 -12.03
CA HIS A 273 -5.63 -9.76 -12.12
C HIS A 273 -4.92 -9.40 -13.43
N GLY A 274 -4.29 -10.39 -14.07
CA GLY A 274 -3.76 -10.28 -15.42
C GLY A 274 -4.81 -9.88 -16.45
N LEU A 275 -6.10 -10.24 -16.30
CA LEU A 275 -7.15 -9.82 -17.23
C LEU A 275 -7.33 -8.30 -17.27
N ARG A 276 -7.20 -7.64 -16.11
CA ARG A 276 -7.20 -6.17 -16.04
C ARG A 276 -5.94 -5.58 -16.69
N HIS A 277 -4.79 -6.24 -16.54
CA HIS A 277 -3.58 -5.84 -17.26
C HIS A 277 -3.76 -6.00 -18.77
N THR A 278 -4.41 -7.08 -19.22
CA THR A 278 -4.79 -7.30 -20.62
C THR A 278 -5.69 -6.21 -21.16
N TRP A 279 -6.79 -5.90 -20.47
CA TRP A 279 -7.68 -4.80 -20.85
C TRP A 279 -6.92 -3.47 -21.00
N ALA A 280 -6.04 -3.14 -20.05
CA ALA A 280 -5.25 -1.91 -20.09
C ALA A 280 -4.25 -1.92 -21.26
N SER A 281 -3.55 -3.03 -21.47
CA SER A 281 -2.61 -3.22 -22.57
C SER A 281 -3.31 -3.05 -23.93
N TRP A 282 -4.48 -3.68 -24.11
CA TRP A 282 -5.24 -3.57 -25.35
C TRP A 282 -5.76 -2.15 -25.60
N HIS A 283 -6.20 -1.43 -24.57
CA HIS A 283 -6.55 -0.02 -24.70
C HIS A 283 -5.37 0.81 -25.21
N VAL A 284 -4.18 0.64 -24.62
CA VAL A 284 -3.00 1.36 -25.06
C VAL A 284 -2.60 0.98 -26.49
N GLN A 285 -2.61 -0.31 -26.83
CA GLN A 285 -2.34 -0.80 -28.18
C GLN A 285 -3.34 -0.30 -29.22
N ALA A 286 -4.59 -0.07 -28.81
CA ALA A 286 -5.63 0.54 -29.65
C ALA A 286 -5.54 2.08 -29.72
N GLY A 287 -4.51 2.69 -29.13
CA GLY A 287 -4.28 4.13 -29.18
C GLY A 287 -5.07 4.95 -28.15
N THR A 288 -5.64 4.32 -27.11
CA THR A 288 -6.34 5.06 -26.04
C THR A 288 -5.35 5.95 -25.28
N PRO A 289 -5.60 7.27 -25.17
CA PRO A 289 -4.75 8.16 -24.38
C PRO A 289 -4.65 7.73 -22.91
N LEU A 290 -3.46 7.81 -22.34
CA LEU A 290 -3.19 7.28 -20.99
C LEU A 290 -4.01 7.98 -19.88
N ASN A 291 -4.34 9.27 -20.05
CA ASN A 291 -5.23 9.99 -19.13
C ASN A 291 -6.66 9.43 -19.18
N VAL A 292 -7.18 9.12 -20.36
CA VAL A 292 -8.49 8.48 -20.54
C VAL A 292 -8.47 7.08 -19.93
N LEU A 293 -7.40 6.30 -20.17
CA LEU A 293 -7.24 4.99 -19.56
C LEU A 293 -7.20 5.06 -18.02
N GLN A 294 -6.54 6.08 -17.45
CA GLN A 294 -6.51 6.31 -16.01
C GLN A 294 -7.91 6.44 -15.43
N GLU A 295 -8.75 7.25 -16.07
CA GLU A 295 -10.14 7.49 -15.69
C GLU A 295 -10.99 6.23 -15.83
N LEU A 296 -10.94 5.57 -16.99
CA LEU A 296 -11.67 4.34 -17.26
C LEU A 296 -11.36 3.25 -16.23
N GLY A 297 -10.09 3.06 -15.89
CA GLY A 297 -9.70 2.06 -14.91
C GLY A 297 -9.86 2.51 -13.45
N GLY A 298 -10.10 3.78 -13.17
CA GLY A 298 -10.15 4.32 -11.80
C GLY A 298 -8.82 4.18 -11.05
N TRP A 299 -7.70 4.50 -11.70
CA TRP A 299 -6.38 4.52 -11.06
C TRP A 299 -6.15 5.83 -10.30
N SER A 300 -5.72 5.72 -9.04
CA SER A 300 -5.49 6.89 -8.17
C SER A 300 -4.24 7.71 -8.50
N SER A 301 -3.31 7.17 -9.30
CA SER A 301 -2.10 7.88 -9.74
C SER A 301 -1.73 7.50 -11.16
N TYR A 302 -1.17 8.47 -11.88
CA TYR A 302 -0.73 8.31 -13.27
C TYR A 302 0.43 7.30 -13.39
N ASP A 303 1.30 7.22 -12.37
CA ASP A 303 2.39 6.23 -12.28
C ASP A 303 1.92 4.77 -12.42
N MET A 304 0.68 4.47 -12.03
CA MET A 304 0.13 3.13 -12.21
C MET A 304 -0.19 2.82 -13.67
N VAL A 305 -0.50 3.84 -14.46
CA VAL A 305 -0.85 3.74 -15.89
C VAL A 305 0.40 3.81 -16.76
N LEU A 306 1.43 4.55 -16.34
CA LEU A 306 2.72 4.62 -17.06
C LEU A 306 3.37 3.25 -17.30
N ARG A 307 3.00 2.23 -16.51
CA ARG A 307 3.43 0.85 -16.71
C ARG A 307 3.03 0.28 -18.07
N TYR A 308 1.97 0.78 -18.68
CA TYR A 308 1.49 0.34 -20.00
C TYR A 308 1.98 1.23 -21.14
N ALA A 309 2.57 2.40 -20.85
CA ALA A 309 2.90 3.41 -21.85
C ALA A 309 3.79 2.89 -23.00
N HIS A 310 4.69 1.95 -22.70
CA HIS A 310 5.58 1.32 -23.67
C HIS A 310 4.87 0.42 -24.70
N LEU A 311 3.57 0.13 -24.50
CA LEU A 311 2.74 -0.65 -25.41
C LEU A 311 1.98 0.23 -26.40
N ALA A 312 2.14 1.55 -26.31
CA ALA A 312 1.52 2.45 -27.27
C ALA A 312 2.07 2.09 -28.66
N PRO A 313 1.23 2.11 -29.71
CA PRO A 313 1.70 2.14 -31.09
C PRO A 313 2.72 3.28 -31.26
N ASP A 314 3.39 3.37 -32.40
CA ASP A 314 4.24 4.52 -32.78
C ASP A 314 3.41 5.82 -32.96
N HIS A 315 2.63 6.19 -31.95
CA HIS A 315 1.85 7.41 -31.77
C HIS A 315 2.74 8.64 -31.94
N LEU A 316 4.05 8.54 -31.65
CA LEU A 316 4.96 9.65 -31.93
C LEU A 316 4.98 10.02 -33.41
N SER A 317 4.73 9.08 -34.34
CA SER A 317 4.65 9.37 -35.77
C SER A 317 3.38 10.16 -36.14
N ASP A 318 2.23 9.82 -35.56
CA ASP A 318 0.99 10.57 -35.74
C ASP A 318 1.11 12.00 -35.17
N TYR A 319 1.74 12.14 -34.01
CA TYR A 319 1.92 13.43 -33.35
C TYR A 319 3.07 14.25 -33.93
N ALA A 320 4.06 13.62 -34.56
CA ALA A 320 5.12 14.32 -35.28
C ALA A 320 4.54 15.20 -36.39
N ASN A 321 3.45 14.77 -37.02
CA ASN A 321 2.76 15.52 -38.07
C ASN A 321 1.92 16.70 -37.55
N ASN A 322 1.64 16.78 -36.25
CA ASN A 322 0.89 17.89 -35.66
C ASN A 322 1.64 19.23 -35.78
N VAL A 323 2.97 19.19 -35.76
CA VAL A 323 3.80 20.36 -36.06
C VAL A 323 4.11 20.36 -37.56
N SER A 324 3.22 20.96 -38.34
CA SER A 324 3.40 21.08 -39.79
C SER A 324 3.88 22.49 -40.16
N LEU A 325 5.06 22.60 -40.76
CA LEU A 325 5.59 23.87 -41.30
C LEU A 325 4.96 24.22 -42.68
N LYS A 326 3.85 23.58 -43.07
CA LYS A 326 3.18 23.81 -44.38
C LYS A 326 2.79 25.27 -44.58
N SER A 327 2.39 25.99 -43.53
CA SER A 327 2.05 27.42 -43.57
C SER A 327 3.26 28.35 -43.69
N MET A 328 4.48 27.85 -43.47
CA MET A 328 5.74 28.61 -43.60
C MET A 328 6.40 28.46 -44.97
N ARG A 329 5.82 27.66 -45.87
CA ARG A 329 6.31 27.57 -47.25
C ARG A 329 5.79 28.78 -48.03
N PRO A 330 6.66 29.57 -48.68
CA PRO A 330 6.22 30.63 -49.58
C PRO A 330 5.30 30.01 -50.63
N SER A 331 4.14 30.62 -50.88
CA SER A 331 3.30 30.23 -52.01
C SER A 331 4.12 30.38 -53.28
N ALA A 332 4.49 29.28 -53.92
CA ALA A 332 4.98 29.32 -55.29
C ALA A 332 3.80 29.74 -56.17
N SER A 333 3.58 31.04 -56.31
CA SER A 333 2.69 31.61 -57.31
C SER A 333 3.24 31.29 -58.70
N SER A 334 2.42 30.55 -59.46
CA SER A 334 2.58 30.18 -60.87
C SER A 334 2.83 31.39 -61.83
N PRO A 335 3.25 31.13 -63.08
CA PRO A 335 4.09 32.03 -63.88
C PRO A 335 3.34 33.24 -64.46
N MET A 336 3.97 34.43 -64.40
CA MET A 336 3.55 35.59 -65.20
C MET A 336 4.02 35.40 -66.64
N LEU A 337 3.11 34.95 -67.49
CA LEU A 337 3.18 35.14 -68.94
C LEU A 337 2.41 36.42 -69.26
N ARG A 338 3.12 37.55 -69.39
CA ARG A 338 2.62 38.75 -70.08
C ARG A 338 3.75 39.43 -70.85
N LEU A 339 3.69 39.23 -72.17
CA LEU A 339 3.84 40.22 -73.24
C LEU A 339 4.77 41.41 -72.96
N LEU A 340 5.91 41.43 -73.63
CA LEU A 340 6.48 42.67 -74.16
C LEU A 340 6.63 42.54 -75.68
N SER A 341 5.78 43.29 -76.35
CA SER A 341 5.95 43.76 -77.73
C SER A 341 7.14 44.71 -77.83
N ALA A 342 8.04 44.44 -78.77
CA ALA A 342 8.78 45.43 -79.53
C ALA A 342 8.99 44.85 -80.94
#